data_AF-A0A060HYZ9-F1
#
_entry.id   AF-A0A060HYZ9-F1
#
_cell.length_a   1.000
_cell.length_b   1.000
_cell.length_c   1.000
_cell.angle_alpha   90.00
_cell.angle_beta   90.00
_cell.angle_gamma   90.00
#
_symmetry.space_group_name_H-M   'P 1'
#
loop_
_entity.id
_entity.type
_entity.pdbx_description
1 polymer ?
#
loop_
_entity_poly.entity_id
_entity_poly.type
_entity_poly.pdbx_seq_one_letter_code
_entity_poly.pdbx_strand_id
1 'polypeptide(L)'
;MSLEEDWVVRQLAVAELSVSARLEAMLARYTEWVETGVPTGVDFKKSLSAAHNWSCPEYGIFAVASKRDWNTKSKDHGKMVAKIGNLLKKLRPFDEVQREKIAAVTAKEKGEKATRIYTTQKARRVAAEDEAEALKGMLETTTRKYHQLSHKMERLEIDLGALKVRNEELERRNNALEAENARLKRTLTSKSGVFQLVE
;
A
#
# COMPACT_ATOMS: atom_id res chain seq x y z
N MET A 1 -8.30 28.50 26.19
CA MET A 1 -7.02 28.88 25.55
C MET A 1 -7.08 28.35 24.14
N SER A 2 -7.01 29.26 23.16
CA SER A 2 -7.04 28.90 21.74
C SER A 2 -5.79 28.09 21.38
N LEU A 3 -5.90 27.12 20.47
CA LEU A 3 -4.76 26.36 19.94
C LEU A 3 -3.68 27.29 19.34
N GLU A 4 -4.09 28.47 18.86
CA GLU A 4 -3.20 29.51 18.34
C GLU A 4 -2.40 30.21 19.45
N GLU A 5 -2.99 30.42 20.63
CA GLU A 5 -2.30 31.00 21.79
C GLU A 5 -1.24 30.03 22.33
N ASP A 6 -1.54 28.73 22.36
CA ASP A 6 -0.61 27.69 22.81
C ASP A 6 0.54 27.48 21.80
N TRP A 7 0.28 27.65 20.50
CA TRP A 7 1.31 27.61 19.45
C TRP A 7 2.28 28.80 19.52
N VAL A 8 1.76 30.02 19.73
CA VAL A 8 2.58 31.24 19.87
C VAL A 8 3.42 31.19 21.14
N VAL A 9 2.85 30.74 22.27
CA VAL A 9 3.59 30.58 23.54
C VAL A 9 4.71 29.53 23.41
N ARG A 10 4.45 28.40 22.73
CA ARG A 10 5.48 27.39 22.44
C ARG A 10 6.54 27.88 21.47
N GLN A 11 6.21 28.71 20.47
CA GLN A 11 7.21 29.34 19.60
C GLN A 11 8.09 30.37 20.33
N LEU A 12 7.52 31.12 21.27
CA LEU A 12 8.25 32.11 22.07
C LEU A 12 9.23 31.43 23.05
N ALA A 13 8.83 30.33 23.69
CA ALA A 13 9.73 29.51 24.52
C ALA A 13 10.91 28.91 23.72
N VAL A 14 10.75 28.75 22.40
CA VAL A 14 11.77 28.20 21.49
C VAL A 14 12.81 29.24 21.05
N ALA A 15 12.45 30.52 21.06
CA ALA A 15 13.40 31.60 20.81
C ALA A 15 14.46 31.69 21.94
N GLU A 16 14.14 31.19 23.13
CA GLU A 16 15.05 31.11 24.29
C GLU A 16 15.95 29.85 24.29
N LEU A 17 15.63 28.84 23.46
CA LEU A 17 16.43 27.62 23.37
C LEU A 17 17.67 27.83 22.49
N SER A 18 18.83 27.53 23.09
CA SER A 18 20.10 27.51 22.38
C SER A 18 20.05 26.54 21.19
N VAL A 19 20.91 26.79 20.18
CA VAL A 19 20.98 25.94 18.99
C VAL A 19 21.37 24.50 19.35
N SER A 20 22.24 24.31 20.36
CA SER A 20 22.60 22.99 20.87
C SER A 20 21.39 22.25 21.45
N ALA A 21 20.58 22.91 22.29
CA ALA A 21 19.42 22.29 22.91
C ALA A 21 18.38 21.83 21.86
N ARG A 22 18.21 22.62 20.78
CA ARG A 22 17.33 22.24 19.66
C ARG A 22 17.85 21.02 18.89
N LEU A 23 19.17 20.96 18.64
CA LEU A 23 19.79 19.82 17.98
C LEU A 23 19.73 18.55 18.83
N GLU A 24 19.91 18.68 20.14
CA GLU A 24 19.81 17.57 21.09
C GLU A 24 18.38 17.02 21.18
N ALA A 25 17.38 17.91 21.27
CA ALA A 25 15.97 17.51 21.27
C ALA A 25 15.59 16.76 19.98
N MET A 26 16.04 17.28 18.82
CA MET A 26 15.82 16.62 17.53
C MET A 26 16.52 15.27 17.44
N LEU A 27 17.76 15.17 17.96
CA LEU A 27 18.53 13.92 17.98
C LEU A 27 17.85 12.87 18.86
N ALA A 28 17.42 13.25 20.07
CA ALA A 28 16.70 12.36 20.97
C ALA A 28 15.44 11.80 20.31
N ARG A 29 14.63 12.67 19.69
CA ARG A 29 13.38 12.27 19.03
C ARG A 29 13.61 11.34 17.85
N TYR A 30 14.58 11.63 16.98
CA TYR A 30 14.90 10.73 15.88
C TYR A 30 15.50 9.41 16.33
N THR A 31 16.16 9.37 17.49
CA THR A 31 16.66 8.12 18.06
C THR A 31 15.52 7.25 18.55
N GLU A 32 14.57 7.84 19.28
CA GLU A 32 13.32 7.19 19.71
C GLU A 32 12.55 6.64 18.51
N TRP A 33 12.33 7.44 17.47
CA TRP A 33 11.61 7.00 16.27
C TRP A 33 12.30 5.86 15.50
N VAL A 34 13.63 5.73 15.61
CA VAL A 34 14.33 4.59 15.01
C VAL A 34 14.02 3.30 15.76
N GLU A 35 13.77 3.38 17.07
CA GLU A 35 13.48 2.23 17.92
C GLU A 35 11.99 1.87 17.92
N THR A 36 11.10 2.86 18.04
CA THR A 36 9.65 2.66 18.18
C THR A 36 8.88 2.75 16.86
N GLY A 37 9.53 3.25 15.81
CA GLY A 37 8.87 3.68 14.58
C GLY A 37 8.32 5.10 14.67
N VAL A 38 8.08 5.70 13.50
CA VAL A 38 7.49 7.05 13.38
C VAL A 38 5.98 6.95 13.60
N PRO A 39 5.37 7.82 14.43
CA PRO A 39 3.92 7.85 14.62
C PRO A 39 3.16 8.06 13.31
N THR A 40 2.01 7.40 13.18
CA THR A 40 1.19 7.45 11.96
C THR A 40 0.67 8.87 11.72
N GLY A 41 0.93 9.42 10.53
CA GLY A 41 0.50 10.78 10.15
C GLY A 41 1.57 11.87 10.28
N VAL A 42 2.77 11.56 10.76
CA VAL A 42 3.87 12.54 10.86
C VAL A 42 4.66 12.59 9.55
N ASP A 43 4.60 13.74 8.85
CA ASP A 43 5.42 14.02 7.66
C ASP A 43 6.85 14.43 8.04
N PHE A 44 7.64 13.46 8.52
CA PHE A 44 9.03 13.70 8.89
C PHE A 44 9.92 13.91 7.66
N LYS A 45 10.88 14.84 7.76
CA LYS A 45 11.72 15.21 6.62
C LYS A 45 12.87 14.21 6.42
N LYS A 46 12.84 13.52 5.29
CA LYS A 46 13.78 12.45 4.92
C LYS A 46 15.21 12.92 4.57
N SER A 47 15.44 14.23 4.48
CA SER A 47 16.73 14.82 4.10
C SER A 47 17.20 15.88 5.09
N LEU A 48 18.52 15.99 5.26
CA LEU A 48 19.14 17.00 6.13
C LEU A 48 18.77 18.43 5.73
N SER A 49 18.65 18.71 4.43
CA SER A 49 18.27 20.04 3.95
C SER A 49 16.81 20.38 4.27
N ALA A 50 15.90 19.40 4.16
CA ALA A 50 14.50 19.60 4.50
C ALA A 50 14.29 19.67 6.03
N ALA A 51 15.08 18.93 6.81
CA ALA A 51 15.03 18.97 8.27
C ALA A 51 15.57 20.28 8.87
N HIS A 52 16.39 21.04 8.13
CA HIS A 52 16.99 22.31 8.57
C HIS A 52 15.94 23.35 9.03
N ASN A 53 14.91 23.55 8.22
CA ASN A 53 13.84 24.53 8.46
C ASN A 53 12.56 23.90 9.00
N TRP A 54 12.59 22.60 9.31
CA TRP A 54 11.42 21.90 9.78
C TRP A 54 11.28 22.06 11.29
N SER A 55 10.07 22.42 11.71
CA SER A 55 9.68 22.44 13.11
C SER A 55 8.41 21.62 13.26
N CYS A 56 8.38 20.80 14.30
CA CYS A 56 7.21 20.08 14.75
C CYS A 56 7.19 20.14 16.29
N PRO A 57 6.64 21.24 16.84
CA PRO A 57 6.63 21.47 18.28
C PRO A 57 5.95 20.38 19.09
N GLU A 58 4.95 19.70 18.50
CA GLU A 58 4.22 18.59 19.12
C GLU A 58 5.14 17.42 19.53
N TYR A 59 6.24 17.21 18.80
CA TYR A 59 7.25 16.20 19.11
C TYR A 59 8.54 16.81 19.67
N GLY A 60 8.53 18.09 20.06
CA GLY A 60 9.71 18.80 20.56
C GLY A 60 10.81 19.00 19.52
N ILE A 61 10.46 18.98 18.23
CA ILE A 61 11.39 19.24 17.13
C ILE A 61 11.28 20.71 16.74
N PHE A 62 12.40 21.43 16.82
CA PHE A 62 12.44 22.85 16.51
C PHE A 62 13.42 23.14 15.38
N ALA A 63 13.06 24.10 14.53
CA ALA A 63 13.90 24.49 13.41
C ALA A 63 15.19 25.16 13.89
N VAL A 64 16.29 24.88 13.18
CA VAL A 64 17.60 25.49 13.43
C VAL A 64 17.89 26.42 12.26
N ALA A 65 17.35 27.64 12.28
CA ALA A 65 17.42 28.55 11.13
C ALA A 65 18.85 28.92 10.68
N SER A 66 19.85 28.82 11.57
CA SER A 66 21.24 29.16 11.26
C SER A 66 21.92 28.09 10.40
N LYS A 67 22.24 28.44 9.16
CA LYS A 67 22.97 27.58 8.22
C LYS A 67 24.41 27.29 8.66
N ARG A 68 25.02 28.15 9.49
CA ARG A 68 26.38 27.94 10.01
C ARG A 68 26.40 26.81 11.03
N ASP A 69 25.36 26.73 11.85
CA ASP A 69 25.21 25.72 12.90
C ASP A 69 24.68 24.40 12.35
N TRP A 70 23.84 24.49 11.30
CA TRP A 70 23.38 23.33 10.51
C TRP A 70 24.40 22.91 9.43
N ASN A 71 25.64 22.67 9.85
CA ASN A 71 26.71 22.23 8.97
C ASN A 71 27.48 21.07 9.60
N THR A 72 27.60 19.96 8.88
CA THR A 72 28.33 18.75 9.33
C THR A 72 29.83 18.99 9.57
N LYS A 73 30.40 20.06 8.99
CA LYS A 73 31.80 20.48 9.20
C LYS A 73 31.96 21.57 10.28
N SER A 74 30.87 22.00 10.92
CA SER A 74 30.96 22.97 12.02
C SER A 74 31.71 22.37 13.22
N LYS A 75 32.56 23.17 13.85
CA LYS A 75 33.36 22.75 15.02
C LYS A 75 32.47 22.40 16.22
N ASP A 76 31.42 23.19 16.41
CA ASP A 76 30.60 23.12 17.63
C ASP A 76 29.43 22.14 17.48
N HIS A 77 28.79 22.10 16.30
CA HIS A 77 27.55 21.33 16.08
C HIS A 77 27.64 20.26 14.99
N GLY A 78 28.75 20.18 14.25
CA GLY A 78 28.85 19.31 13.07
C GLY A 78 28.70 17.82 13.36
N LYS A 79 29.18 17.37 14.53
CA LYS A 79 28.98 15.98 14.99
C LYS A 79 27.51 15.65 15.22
N MET A 80 26.73 16.58 15.78
CA MET A 80 25.29 16.38 16.04
C MET A 80 24.51 16.33 14.72
N VAL A 81 24.78 17.27 13.80
CA VAL A 81 24.15 17.33 12.48
C VAL A 81 24.46 16.06 11.66
N ALA A 82 25.68 15.54 11.75
CA ALA A 82 26.06 14.29 11.10
C ALA A 82 25.29 13.08 11.68
N LYS A 83 25.12 13.02 13.00
CA LYS A 83 24.31 11.98 13.67
C LYS A 83 22.84 12.05 13.24
N ILE A 84 22.25 13.25 13.23
CA ILE A 84 20.89 13.47 12.73
C ILE A 84 20.74 12.96 11.30
N GLY A 85 21.68 13.27 10.41
CA GLY A 85 21.66 12.78 9.03
C GLY A 85 21.71 11.26 8.90
N ASN A 86 22.39 10.57 9.82
CA ASN A 86 22.43 9.11 9.87
C ASN A 86 21.12 8.52 10.40
N LEU A 87 20.50 9.13 11.41
CA LEU A 87 19.19 8.71 11.92
C LEU A 87 18.10 8.87 10.86
N LEU A 88 18.08 10.00 10.13
CA LEU A 88 17.16 10.21 9.01
C LEU A 88 17.32 9.17 7.89
N LYS A 89 18.53 8.64 7.67
CA LYS A 89 18.75 7.52 6.73
C LYS A 89 18.18 6.21 7.24
N LYS A 90 18.26 5.95 8.55
CA LYS A 90 17.72 4.73 9.18
C LYS A 90 16.19 4.74 9.24
N LEU A 91 15.60 5.92 9.41
CA LEU A 91 14.15 6.12 9.42
C LEU A 91 13.50 6.00 8.04
N ARG A 92 14.29 6.06 6.95
CA ARG A 92 13.75 5.93 5.60
C ARG A 92 13.29 4.48 5.33
N PRO A 93 12.16 4.28 4.63
CA PRO A 93 11.74 2.95 4.19
C PRO A 93 12.86 2.24 3.42
N PHE A 94 13.06 0.96 3.72
CA PHE A 94 14.14 0.14 3.16
C PHE A 94 14.15 0.17 1.61
N ASP A 95 12.98 0.15 0.98
CA ASP A 95 12.81 0.15 -0.47
C ASP A 95 13.34 1.42 -1.16
N GLU A 96 13.18 2.58 -0.52
CA GLU A 96 13.70 3.85 -1.06
C GLU A 96 15.23 3.88 -1.00
N VAL A 97 15.81 3.35 0.09
CA VAL A 97 17.27 3.29 0.28
C VAL A 97 17.92 2.31 -0.71
N GLN A 98 17.28 1.19 -1.02
CA GLN A 98 17.78 0.23 -2.01
C GLN A 98 17.73 0.80 -3.43
N ARG A 99 16.63 1.48 -3.81
CA ARG A 99 16.52 2.14 -5.12
C ARG A 99 17.60 3.21 -5.32
N GLU A 100 17.88 4.04 -4.31
CA GLU A 100 18.96 5.03 -4.37
C GLU A 100 20.35 4.39 -4.45
N LYS A 101 20.60 3.29 -3.73
CA LYS A 101 21.87 2.55 -3.83
C LYS A 101 22.08 1.95 -5.21
N ILE A 102 21.04 1.32 -5.77
CA ILE A 102 21.09 0.77 -7.12
C ILE A 102 21.33 1.88 -8.15
N ALA A 103 20.65 3.02 -8.01
CA ALA A 103 20.86 4.21 -8.85
C ALA A 103 22.27 4.79 -8.70
N ALA A 104 22.82 4.82 -7.48
CA ALA A 104 24.17 5.31 -7.22
C ALA A 104 25.25 4.35 -7.74
N VAL A 105 25.03 3.04 -7.66
CA VAL A 105 25.94 2.02 -8.23
C VAL A 105 25.92 2.11 -9.76
N THR A 106 24.74 2.16 -10.38
CA THR A 106 24.62 2.34 -11.84
C THR A 106 25.20 3.68 -12.33
N ALA A 107 25.07 4.76 -11.56
CA ALA A 107 25.71 6.03 -11.87
C ALA A 107 27.24 5.99 -11.72
N LYS A 108 27.75 5.22 -10.75
CA LYS A 108 29.20 5.06 -10.50
C LYS A 108 29.86 4.17 -11.55
N GLU A 109 29.18 3.13 -12.01
CA GLU A 109 29.62 2.24 -13.09
C GLU A 109 29.73 2.95 -14.45
N LYS A 110 28.90 3.98 -14.70
CA LYS A 110 28.96 4.76 -15.94
C LYS A 110 30.03 5.85 -15.98
N GLY A 111 30.73 6.14 -14.88
CA GLY A 111 31.76 7.19 -14.84
C GLY A 111 31.28 8.62 -15.16
N GLU A 112 29.98 8.82 -15.35
CA GLU A 112 29.38 10.09 -15.72
C GLU A 112 29.23 10.95 -14.46
N LYS A 113 30.00 12.03 -14.36
CA LYS A 113 29.59 13.15 -13.50
C LYS A 113 28.17 13.52 -13.94
N ALA A 114 27.22 13.58 -13.00
CA ALA A 114 25.81 13.84 -13.26
C ALA A 114 25.63 15.20 -13.94
N THR A 115 25.75 15.20 -15.27
CA THR A 115 25.50 16.36 -16.10
C THR A 115 23.99 16.53 -16.10
N ARG A 116 23.47 17.65 -15.58
CA ARG A 116 22.04 17.92 -15.60
C ARG A 116 21.59 18.00 -17.06
N ILE A 117 21.02 16.91 -17.56
CA ILE A 117 20.37 16.89 -18.87
C ILE A 117 19.12 17.76 -18.74
N TYR A 118 19.16 18.95 -19.31
CA TYR A 118 17.99 19.82 -19.38
C TYR A 118 17.01 19.25 -20.39
N THR A 119 16.04 18.47 -19.91
CA THR A 119 14.88 18.08 -20.71
C THR A 119 14.07 19.33 -21.05
N THR A 120 13.88 19.60 -22.32
CA THR A 120 13.04 20.72 -22.76
C THR A 120 11.60 20.51 -22.31
N GLN A 121 10.85 21.61 -22.11
CA GLN A 121 9.43 21.54 -21.76
C GLN A 121 8.62 20.77 -22.82
N LYS A 122 9.01 20.88 -24.09
CA LYS A 122 8.43 20.10 -25.20
C LYS A 122 8.63 18.60 -25.00
N ALA A 123 9.85 18.16 -24.65
CA ALA A 123 10.13 16.75 -24.41
C ALA A 123 9.33 16.18 -23.23
N ARG A 124 9.17 16.97 -22.15
CA ARG A 124 8.32 16.57 -21.02
C ARG A 124 6.84 16.44 -21.40
N ARG A 125 6.35 17.34 -22.26
CA ARG A 125 4.97 17.30 -22.73
C ARG A 125 4.71 16.06 -23.59
N VAL A 126 5.60 15.77 -24.54
CA VAL A 126 5.49 14.60 -25.41
C VAL A 126 5.54 13.31 -24.58
N ALA A 127 6.48 13.18 -23.64
CA ALA A 127 6.54 12.01 -22.77
C ALA A 127 5.26 11.83 -21.95
N ALA A 128 4.67 12.91 -21.43
CA ALA A 128 3.40 12.85 -20.72
C ALA A 128 2.21 12.50 -21.63
N GLU A 129 2.21 12.97 -22.88
CA GLU A 129 1.22 12.62 -23.91
C GLU A 129 1.31 11.12 -24.26
N ASP A 130 2.53 10.61 -24.49
CA ASP A 130 2.80 9.20 -24.79
C ASP A 130 2.40 8.29 -23.62
N GLU A 131 2.73 8.68 -22.38
CA GLU A 131 2.31 7.97 -21.17
C GLU A 131 0.79 7.95 -21.02
N ALA A 132 0.11 9.07 -21.29
CA ALA A 132 -1.35 9.17 -21.24
C ALA A 132 -2.01 8.27 -22.29
N GLU A 133 -1.46 8.20 -23.51
CA GLU A 133 -1.94 7.32 -24.57
C GLU A 133 -1.75 5.85 -24.21
N ALA A 134 -0.59 5.49 -23.65
CA ALA A 134 -0.33 4.12 -23.18
C ALA A 134 -1.29 3.71 -22.05
N LEU A 135 -1.53 4.60 -21.08
CA LEU A 135 -2.48 4.36 -19.99
C LEU A 135 -3.91 4.20 -20.52
N LYS A 136 -4.31 5.01 -21.50
CA LYS A 136 -5.62 4.90 -22.15
C LYS A 136 -5.79 3.56 -22.87
N GLY A 137 -4.77 3.10 -23.60
CA GLY A 137 -4.78 1.78 -24.23
C GLY A 137 -4.91 0.64 -23.21
N MET A 138 -4.22 0.74 -22.07
CA MET A 138 -4.37 -0.23 -20.98
C MET A 138 -5.77 -0.20 -20.35
N LEU A 139 -6.37 0.98 -20.19
CA LEU A 139 -7.74 1.11 -19.70
C LEU A 139 -8.75 0.45 -20.64
N GLU A 140 -8.63 0.70 -21.95
CA GLU A 140 -9.54 0.10 -22.95
C GLU A 140 -9.42 -1.42 -22.99
N THR A 141 -8.19 -1.95 -22.94
CA THR A 141 -7.97 -3.40 -22.93
C THR A 141 -8.47 -4.08 -21.66
N THR A 142 -8.27 -3.46 -20.50
CA THR A 142 -8.78 -3.99 -19.21
C THR A 142 -10.31 -3.93 -19.15
N THR A 143 -10.91 -2.84 -19.61
CA THR A 143 -12.37 -2.69 -19.71
C THR A 143 -12.97 -3.76 -20.64
N ARG A 144 -12.35 -4.00 -21.80
CA ARG A 144 -12.78 -5.07 -22.72
C ARG A 144 -12.71 -6.45 -22.08
N LYS A 145 -11.62 -6.76 -21.36
CA LYS A 145 -11.47 -8.03 -20.63
C LYS A 145 -12.55 -8.17 -19.55
N TYR A 146 -12.86 -7.09 -18.83
CA TYR A 146 -13.90 -7.08 -17.81
C TYR A 146 -15.27 -7.42 -18.40
N HIS A 147 -15.68 -6.75 -19.49
CA HIS A 147 -16.95 -7.06 -20.16
C HIS A 147 -16.99 -8.50 -20.68
N GLN A 148 -15.90 -9.01 -21.25
CA GLN A 148 -15.82 -10.41 -21.69
C GLN A 148 -15.97 -11.39 -20.52
N LEU A 149 -15.37 -11.09 -19.37
CA LEU A 149 -15.49 -11.93 -18.18
C LEU A 149 -16.92 -11.88 -17.62
N SER A 150 -17.53 -10.69 -17.55
CA SER A 150 -18.92 -10.50 -17.10
C SER A 150 -19.89 -11.34 -17.92
N HIS A 151 -19.81 -11.27 -19.26
CA HIS A 151 -20.67 -12.08 -20.12
C HIS A 151 -20.43 -13.58 -19.99
N LYS A 152 -19.18 -14.01 -19.70
CA LYS A 152 -18.91 -15.42 -19.43
C LYS A 152 -19.54 -15.85 -18.10
N MET A 153 -19.46 -15.02 -17.06
CA MET A 153 -20.09 -15.29 -15.77
C MET A 153 -21.61 -15.40 -15.90
N GLU A 154 -22.26 -14.46 -16.58
CA GLU A 154 -23.71 -14.49 -16.83
C GLU A 154 -24.14 -15.81 -17.52
N ARG A 155 -23.38 -16.27 -18.52
CA ARG A 155 -23.65 -17.55 -19.20
C ARG A 155 -23.52 -18.74 -18.26
N LEU A 156 -22.46 -18.78 -17.44
CA LEU A 156 -22.26 -19.84 -16.47
C LEU A 156 -23.36 -19.88 -15.40
N GLU A 157 -23.87 -18.72 -14.99
CA GLU A 157 -25.00 -18.63 -14.06
C GLU A 157 -26.29 -19.19 -14.66
N ILE A 158 -26.57 -18.88 -15.93
CA ILE A 158 -27.70 -19.45 -16.67
C ILE A 158 -27.57 -20.97 -16.78
N ASP A 159 -26.40 -21.46 -17.19
CA ASP A 159 -26.13 -22.90 -17.34
C ASP A 159 -26.28 -23.64 -16.00
N LEU A 160 -25.76 -23.05 -14.92
CA LEU A 160 -25.89 -23.58 -13.56
C LEU A 160 -27.35 -23.62 -13.10
N GLY A 161 -28.14 -22.59 -13.43
CA GLY A 161 -29.59 -22.59 -13.20
C GLY A 161 -30.30 -23.71 -13.96
N ALA A 162 -29.99 -23.89 -15.24
CA ALA A 162 -30.57 -24.96 -16.06
C ALA A 162 -30.21 -26.35 -15.54
N LEU A 163 -28.96 -26.57 -15.12
CA LEU A 163 -28.52 -27.84 -14.53
C LEU A 163 -29.21 -28.14 -13.20
N LYS A 164 -29.44 -27.14 -12.34
CA LYS A 164 -30.19 -27.31 -11.09
C LYS A 164 -31.62 -27.79 -11.35
N VAL A 165 -32.33 -27.12 -12.26
CA VAL A 165 -33.71 -27.51 -12.64
C VAL A 165 -33.73 -28.94 -13.19
N ARG A 166 -32.75 -29.30 -14.03
CA ARG A 166 -32.63 -30.66 -14.57
C ARG A 166 -32.36 -31.70 -13.48
N ASN A 167 -31.50 -31.40 -12.51
CA ASN A 167 -31.21 -32.30 -11.39
C ASN A 167 -32.45 -32.51 -10.52
N GLU A 168 -33.17 -31.44 -10.16
CA GLU A 168 -34.42 -31.56 -9.39
C GLU A 168 -35.45 -32.43 -10.12
N GLU A 169 -35.57 -32.29 -11.44
CA GLU A 169 -36.48 -33.10 -12.23
C GLU A 169 -36.05 -34.58 -12.27
N LEU A 170 -34.75 -34.86 -12.37
CA LEU A 170 -34.22 -36.22 -12.29
C LEU A 170 -34.44 -36.84 -10.91
N GLU A 171 -34.26 -36.07 -9.83
CA GLU A 171 -34.54 -36.51 -8.46
C GLU A 171 -36.02 -36.85 -8.28
N ARG A 172 -36.95 -36.01 -8.78
CA ARG A 172 -38.38 -36.31 -8.75
C ARG A 172 -38.72 -37.61 -9.49
N ARG A 173 -38.13 -37.82 -10.67
CA ARG A 173 -38.34 -39.04 -11.45
C ARG A 173 -37.78 -40.28 -10.76
N ASN A 174 -36.59 -40.18 -10.17
CA ASN A 174 -36.01 -41.28 -9.39
C ASN A 174 -36.93 -41.64 -8.22
N ASN A 175 -37.39 -40.65 -7.44
CA ASN A 175 -38.31 -40.89 -6.33
C ASN A 175 -39.62 -41.56 -6.78
N ALA A 176 -40.16 -41.14 -7.93
CA ALA A 176 -41.37 -41.76 -8.50
C ALA A 176 -41.13 -43.22 -8.93
N LEU A 177 -40.00 -43.49 -9.60
CA LEU A 177 -39.62 -44.85 -10.00
C LEU A 177 -39.30 -45.76 -8.81
N GLU A 178 -38.71 -45.21 -7.74
CA GLU A 178 -38.48 -45.93 -6.49
C GLU A 178 -39.80 -46.29 -5.80
N ALA A 179 -40.75 -45.34 -5.75
CA ALA A 179 -42.08 -45.58 -5.21
C ALA A 179 -42.86 -46.64 -6.02
N GLU A 180 -42.78 -46.58 -7.35
CA GLU A 180 -43.38 -47.58 -8.23
C GLU A 180 -42.72 -48.96 -8.06
N ASN A 181 -41.39 -49.03 -8.01
CA ASN A 181 -40.67 -50.27 -7.72
C ASN A 181 -41.09 -50.85 -6.37
N ALA A 182 -41.19 -50.03 -5.32
CA ALA A 182 -41.65 -50.47 -4.01
C ALA A 182 -43.09 -51.00 -4.07
N ARG A 183 -43.98 -50.33 -4.81
CA ARG A 183 -45.36 -50.79 -5.04
C ARG A 183 -45.41 -52.13 -5.79
N LEU A 184 -44.66 -52.27 -6.87
CA LEU A 184 -44.58 -53.50 -7.66
C LEU A 184 -44.02 -54.66 -6.82
N LYS A 185 -42.97 -54.42 -6.02
CA LYS A 185 -42.43 -55.41 -5.07
C LYS A 185 -43.48 -55.87 -4.05
N ARG A 186 -44.29 -54.96 -3.50
CA ARG A 186 -45.41 -55.32 -2.60
C ARG A 186 -46.48 -56.17 -3.31
N THR A 187 -46.84 -55.82 -4.54
CA THR A 187 -47.83 -56.57 -5.33
C THR A 187 -47.33 -57.98 -5.70
N LEU A 188 -46.03 -58.12 -6.01
CA LEU A 188 -45.41 -59.41 -6.31
C LEU A 188 -45.35 -60.30 -5.06
N THR A 189 -44.90 -59.75 -3.93
CA THR A 189 -44.86 -60.49 -2.66
C THR A 189 -46.25 -60.92 -2.19
N SER A 190 -47.27 -60.06 -2.31
CA SER A 190 -48.65 -60.43 -2.00
C SER A 190 -49.18 -61.54 -2.90
N LYS A 191 -48.89 -61.50 -4.21
CA LYS A 191 -49.27 -62.58 -5.14
C LYS A 191 -48.52 -63.88 -4.85
N SER A 192 -47.22 -63.82 -4.56
CA SER A 192 -46.44 -65.02 -4.21
C SER A 192 -46.89 -65.66 -2.89
N GLY A 193 -47.28 -64.86 -1.89
CA GLY A 193 -47.81 -65.37 -0.62
C GLY A 193 -49.18 -66.02 -0.76
N VAL A 194 -50.02 -65.54 -1.68
CA VAL A 194 -51.31 -66.18 -2.01
C VAL A 194 -51.10 -67.55 -2.69
N PHE A 195 -50.03 -67.73 -3.47
CA PHE A 195 -49.70 -69.03 -4.04
C PHE A 195 -49.11 -70.03 -3.03
N GLN A 196 -48.54 -69.59 -1.91
CA GLN A 196 -48.03 -70.47 -0.84
C GLN A 196 -49.12 -70.90 0.17
N LEU A 197 -50.30 -70.30 0.13
CA LEU A 197 -51.42 -70.61 1.05
C LEU A 197 -52.42 -71.65 0.50
N VAL A 198 -52.13 -72.25 -0.67
CA VAL A 198 -53.00 -73.21 -1.35
C VAL A 198 -52.30 -74.58 -1.52
N GLU A 199 -51.53 -75.01 -0.52
CA GLU A 199 -51.13 -76.42 -0.37
C GLU A 199 -51.92 -77.11 0.75
#